data_AF-A0A4Q3W8Y8-F1
#
_entry.id   AF-A0A4Q3W8Y8-F1
#
_cell.length_a   1.000
_cell.length_b   1.000
_cell.length_c   1.000
_cell.angle_alpha   90.00
_cell.angle_beta   90.00
_cell.angle_gamma   90.00
#
_symmetry.space_group_name_H-M   'P 1'
#
loop_
_entity.id
_entity.type
_entity.pdbx_description
1 polymer ?
#
loop_
_entity_poly.entity_id
_entity_poly.type
_entity_poly.pdbx_seq_one_letter_code
_entity_poly.pdbx_strand_id
1 'polypeptide(L)'
;MITYPSISFPCMVRGRELTAEVITEAVKPGKYNFNTRFSDGFCDTFSHDEISGTWAAVKGGQKSYLEKIQDDLSVLRNYQVGRHYLCFLHTIHGKPTNVWVFETQRIDGYMMYSSRGCKCYSVFYNGDYRFDIQKINGAWEGKTVRHSNPERIDETLVTTIGSVIDARIKE
;
A
#
# COMPACT_ATOMS: atom_id res chain seq x y z
N MET A 1 19.76 -6.83 -8.07
CA MET A 1 18.29 -6.97 -8.25
C MET A 1 17.74 -7.41 -6.92
N ILE A 2 16.73 -6.71 -6.39
CA ILE A 2 16.09 -7.04 -5.11
C ILE A 2 14.66 -7.44 -5.42
N THR A 3 14.25 -8.62 -4.96
CA THR A 3 12.89 -9.15 -5.11
C THR A 3 12.23 -9.19 -3.75
N TYR A 4 10.99 -8.70 -3.67
CA TYR A 4 10.20 -8.69 -2.45
C TYR A 4 9.25 -9.89 -2.40
N PRO A 5 8.80 -10.31 -1.21
CA PRO A 5 7.77 -11.34 -1.08
C PRO A 5 6.53 -11.03 -1.91
N SER A 6 5.85 -12.07 -2.40
CA SER A 6 4.59 -11.90 -3.10
C SER A 6 3.52 -11.32 -2.18
N ILE A 7 2.70 -10.43 -2.72
CA ILE A 7 1.58 -9.82 -2.01
C ILE A 7 0.33 -10.01 -2.82
N SER A 8 -0.74 -10.46 -2.17
CA SER A 8 -2.06 -10.60 -2.78
C SER A 8 -3.01 -9.53 -2.26
N PHE A 9 -3.81 -8.95 -3.14
CA PHE A 9 -4.84 -7.97 -2.79
C PHE A 9 -6.05 -8.06 -3.74
N PRO A 10 -7.25 -7.73 -3.24
CA PRO A 10 -8.44 -7.69 -4.08
C PRO A 10 -8.40 -6.48 -5.04
N CYS A 11 -8.95 -6.64 -6.24
CA CYS A 11 -9.07 -5.57 -7.21
C CYS A 11 -10.31 -5.75 -8.10
N MET A 12 -10.75 -4.65 -8.75
CA MET A 12 -11.91 -4.64 -9.63
C MET A 12 -11.49 -4.41 -11.07
N VAL A 13 -11.47 -5.47 -11.89
CA VAL A 13 -11.11 -5.38 -13.32
C VAL A 13 -12.35 -5.65 -14.15
N ARG A 14 -12.75 -4.66 -14.97
CA ARG A 14 -13.94 -4.77 -15.86
C ARG A 14 -15.22 -5.20 -15.13
N GLY A 15 -15.41 -4.71 -13.90
CA GLY A 15 -16.58 -5.04 -13.07
C GLY A 15 -16.55 -6.41 -12.40
N ARG A 16 -15.44 -7.15 -12.50
CA ARG A 16 -15.24 -8.41 -11.79
C ARG A 16 -14.29 -8.22 -10.62
N GLU A 17 -14.65 -8.79 -9.48
CA GLU A 17 -13.75 -8.95 -8.34
C GLU A 17 -12.71 -10.00 -8.70
N LEU A 18 -11.44 -9.61 -8.69
CA LEU A 18 -10.28 -10.45 -8.88
C LEU A 18 -9.33 -10.30 -7.70
N THR A 19 -8.42 -11.25 -7.57
CA THR A 19 -7.23 -11.10 -6.70
C THR A 19 -6.02 -10.91 -7.60
N ALA A 20 -5.24 -9.87 -7.33
CA ALA A 20 -3.93 -9.67 -7.93
C ALA A 20 -2.85 -10.14 -6.96
N GLU A 21 -1.98 -11.03 -7.42
CA GLU A 21 -0.75 -11.45 -6.76
C GLU A 21 0.43 -10.76 -7.44
N VAL A 22 1.20 -9.99 -6.69
CA VAL A 22 2.29 -9.15 -7.21
C VAL A 22 3.61 -9.53 -6.55
N ILE A 23 4.63 -9.74 -7.39
CA ILE A 23 6.03 -9.80 -6.97
C ILE A 23 6.72 -8.53 -7.47
N THR A 24 7.20 -7.72 -6.53
CA THR A 24 7.92 -6.48 -6.83
C THR A 24 9.41 -6.73 -6.98
N GLU A 25 9.99 -6.16 -8.03
CA GLU A 25 11.42 -6.24 -8.34
C GLU A 25 11.99 -4.84 -8.56
N ALA A 26 13.00 -4.48 -7.77
CA ALA A 26 13.79 -3.28 -7.99
C ALA A 26 14.90 -3.57 -9.01
N VAL A 27 14.75 -3.02 -10.21
CA VAL A 27 15.65 -3.30 -11.35
C VAL A 27 16.88 -2.38 -11.26
N LYS A 28 16.64 -1.08 -11.06
CA LYS A 28 17.63 -0.01 -10.89
C LYS A 28 17.04 1.06 -9.96
N PRO A 29 17.83 1.99 -9.38
CA PRO A 29 17.27 3.11 -8.62
C PRO A 29 16.17 3.82 -9.41
N GLY A 30 14.98 3.93 -8.81
CA GLY A 30 13.79 4.54 -9.43
C GLY A 30 13.10 3.71 -10.52
N LYS A 31 13.51 2.45 -10.78
CA LYS A 31 12.86 1.57 -11.77
C LYS A 31 12.42 0.25 -11.18
N TYR A 32 11.13 -0.05 -11.35
CA TYR A 32 10.47 -1.19 -10.73
C TYR A 32 9.76 -2.04 -11.77
N ASN A 33 9.79 -3.35 -11.58
CA ASN A 33 8.94 -4.31 -12.27
C ASN A 33 7.99 -4.96 -11.26
N PHE A 34 6.75 -5.13 -11.67
CA PHE A 34 5.69 -5.77 -10.90
C PHE A 34 5.19 -6.97 -11.70
N ASN A 35 5.73 -8.14 -11.38
CA ASN A 35 5.27 -9.39 -11.97
C ASN A 35 3.93 -9.74 -11.34
N THR A 36 2.86 -9.57 -12.10
CA THR A 36 1.49 -9.62 -11.58
C THR A 36 0.74 -10.78 -12.19
N ARG A 37 0.10 -11.58 -11.35
CA ARG A 37 -0.83 -12.65 -11.70
C ARG A 37 -2.21 -12.33 -11.16
N PHE A 38 -3.23 -12.40 -12.00
CA PHE A 38 -4.61 -12.24 -11.61
C PHE A 38 -5.30 -13.60 -11.46
N SER A 39 -6.31 -13.66 -10.60
CA SER A 39 -7.08 -14.88 -10.33
C SER A 39 -7.86 -15.43 -11.54
N ASP A 40 -8.03 -14.64 -12.61
CA ASP A 40 -8.60 -15.07 -13.88
C ASP A 40 -7.59 -15.73 -14.84
N GLY A 41 -6.32 -15.87 -14.39
CA GLY A 41 -5.23 -16.45 -15.16
C GLY A 41 -4.40 -15.45 -15.96
N PHE A 42 -4.81 -14.17 -16.05
CA PHE A 42 -4.01 -13.15 -16.73
C PHE A 42 -2.70 -12.88 -15.98
N CYS A 43 -1.58 -12.79 -16.72
CA CYS A 43 -0.26 -12.55 -16.15
C CYS A 43 0.55 -11.58 -17.02
N ASP A 44 1.00 -10.46 -16.45
CA ASP A 44 1.86 -9.49 -17.11
C ASP A 44 2.89 -8.91 -16.15
N THR A 45 3.91 -8.26 -16.70
CA THR A 45 4.87 -7.45 -15.96
C THR A 45 4.52 -5.99 -16.21
N PHE A 46 4.21 -5.26 -15.14
CA PHE A 46 4.05 -3.82 -15.20
C PHE A 46 5.34 -3.16 -14.75
N SER A 47 5.85 -2.22 -15.52
CA SER A 47 7.08 -1.49 -15.22
C SER A 47 6.77 -0.04 -14.89
N HIS A 48 7.45 0.50 -13.89
CA HIS A 48 7.39 1.91 -13.53
C HIS A 48 8.79 2.54 -13.50
N ASP A 49 8.90 3.75 -14.04
CA ASP A 49 10.11 4.57 -14.00
C ASP A 49 9.79 5.91 -13.31
N GLU A 50 10.29 6.08 -12.08
CA GLU A 50 10.06 7.26 -11.24
C GLU A 50 10.58 8.55 -11.87
N ILE A 51 11.65 8.48 -12.68
CA ILE A 51 12.24 9.67 -13.32
C ILE A 51 11.26 10.25 -14.35
N SER A 52 10.64 9.37 -15.14
CA SER A 52 9.68 9.76 -16.16
C SER A 52 8.22 9.81 -15.67
N GLY A 53 7.94 9.20 -14.52
CA GLY A 53 6.59 8.97 -14.01
C GLY A 53 5.75 7.99 -14.84
N THR A 54 6.35 7.28 -15.80
CA THR A 54 5.61 6.45 -16.76
C THR A 54 5.37 5.03 -16.27
N TRP A 55 4.25 4.46 -16.70
CA TRP A 55 3.91 3.05 -16.53
C TRP A 55 3.87 2.36 -17.90
N ALA A 56 4.37 1.12 -17.96
CA ALA A 56 4.35 0.31 -19.16
C ALA A 56 3.96 -1.14 -18.83
N ALA A 57 3.22 -1.78 -19.73
CA ALA A 57 2.96 -3.22 -19.68
C ALA A 57 3.88 -3.93 -20.68
N VAL A 58 4.66 -4.90 -20.22
CA VAL A 58 5.71 -5.53 -21.05
C VAL A 58 5.12 -6.36 -22.18
N LYS A 59 4.03 -7.10 -21.95
CA LYS A 59 3.42 -7.95 -22.99
C LYS A 59 2.43 -7.20 -23.89
N GLY A 60 2.35 -5.87 -23.79
CA GLY A 60 1.29 -5.08 -24.45
C GLY A 60 -0.12 -5.45 -23.98
N GLY A 61 -0.23 -6.22 -22.90
CA GLY A 61 -1.44 -6.90 -22.45
C GLY A 61 -2.31 -5.99 -21.61
N GLN A 62 -3.21 -5.28 -22.26
CA GLN A 62 -4.39 -4.67 -21.66
C GLN A 62 -4.13 -3.60 -20.58
N LYS A 63 -3.98 -2.37 -21.05
CA LYS A 63 -4.04 -1.11 -20.28
C LYS A 63 -5.12 -1.10 -19.18
N SER A 64 -6.25 -1.78 -19.41
CA SER A 64 -7.34 -1.91 -18.44
C SER A 64 -7.00 -2.65 -17.15
N TYR A 65 -6.06 -3.60 -17.15
CA TYR A 65 -5.62 -4.25 -15.90
C TYR A 65 -4.73 -3.29 -15.12
N LEU A 66 -3.73 -2.71 -15.78
CA LEU A 66 -2.83 -1.72 -15.19
C LEU A 66 -3.60 -0.54 -14.60
N GLU A 67 -4.52 0.08 -15.35
CA GLU A 67 -5.35 1.21 -14.88
C GLU A 67 -6.15 0.89 -13.60
N LYS A 68 -6.41 -0.39 -13.31
CA LYS A 68 -7.19 -0.80 -12.14
C LYS A 68 -6.36 -1.11 -10.91
N ILE A 69 -5.06 -1.33 -11.07
CA ILE A 69 -4.16 -1.63 -9.94
C ILE A 69 -2.99 -0.65 -9.85
N GLN A 70 -2.90 0.35 -10.73
CA GLN A 70 -1.77 1.28 -10.78
C GLN A 70 -1.54 1.99 -9.45
N ASP A 71 -2.61 2.37 -8.76
CA ASP A 71 -2.55 2.98 -7.43
C ASP A 71 -2.00 1.99 -6.39
N ASP A 72 -2.42 0.74 -6.42
CA ASP A 72 -1.88 -0.30 -5.53
C ASP A 72 -0.40 -0.56 -5.80
N LEU A 73 -0.01 -0.71 -7.07
CA LEU A 73 1.39 -0.87 -7.47
C LEU A 73 2.22 0.36 -7.08
N SER A 74 1.63 1.55 -7.15
CA SER A 74 2.25 2.80 -6.72
C SER A 74 2.58 2.80 -5.24
N VAL A 75 1.70 2.25 -4.41
CA VAL A 75 1.94 2.04 -2.98
C VAL A 75 3.04 0.99 -2.77
N LEU A 76 3.02 -0.11 -3.51
CA LEU A 76 4.03 -1.18 -3.42
C LEU A 76 5.44 -0.75 -3.85
N ARG A 77 5.62 0.40 -4.52
CA ARG A 77 6.96 1.00 -4.66
C ARG A 77 7.55 1.40 -3.31
N ASN A 78 6.71 1.89 -2.40
CA ASN A 78 7.12 2.28 -1.05
C ASN A 78 7.35 1.08 -0.12
N TYR A 79 7.07 -0.14 -0.60
CA TYR A 79 7.33 -1.38 0.11
C TYR A 79 8.78 -1.53 0.55
N GLN A 80 9.71 -0.87 -0.13
CA GLN A 80 11.13 -0.85 0.25
C GLN A 80 11.39 -0.25 1.64
N VAL A 81 10.46 0.56 2.16
CA VAL A 81 10.60 1.36 3.39
C VAL A 81 9.77 0.80 4.56
N GLY A 82 9.06 -0.32 4.37
CA GLY A 82 8.18 -0.84 5.42
C GLY A 82 7.94 -2.34 5.31
N ARG A 83 7.70 -2.98 6.46
CA ARG A 83 7.18 -4.36 6.44
C ARG A 83 5.68 -4.29 6.17
N HIS A 84 5.22 -5.03 5.16
CA HIS A 84 3.79 -5.19 4.92
C HIS A 84 3.10 -5.63 6.20
N TYR A 85 2.06 -4.92 6.58
CA TYR A 85 1.25 -5.34 7.69
C TYR A 85 -0.10 -5.83 7.19
N LEU A 86 -0.88 -4.98 6.50
CA LEU A 86 -2.22 -5.35 6.04
C LEU A 86 -2.64 -4.58 4.78
N CYS A 87 -3.54 -5.20 4.03
CA CYS A 87 -4.27 -4.61 2.91
C CYS A 87 -5.74 -5.07 2.99
N PHE A 88 -6.67 -4.14 2.83
CA PHE A 88 -8.12 -4.43 2.82
C PHE A 88 -8.90 -3.35 2.07
N LEU A 89 -10.09 -3.70 1.58
CA LEU A 89 -10.99 -2.74 0.94
C LEU A 89 -11.70 -1.88 1.99
N HIS A 90 -11.71 -0.57 1.76
CA HIS A 90 -12.49 0.40 2.53
C HIS A 90 -13.17 1.40 1.59
N THR A 91 -14.26 2.02 2.03
CA THR A 91 -14.95 3.03 1.21
C THR A 91 -14.32 4.40 1.46
N ILE A 92 -13.55 4.91 0.51
CA ILE A 92 -12.95 6.25 0.56
C ILE A 92 -13.65 7.14 -0.45
N HIS A 93 -14.25 8.25 0.01
CA HIS A 93 -15.02 9.18 -0.83
C HIS A 93 -16.10 8.48 -1.70
N GLY A 94 -16.78 7.48 -1.13
CA GLY A 94 -17.85 6.74 -1.81
C GLY A 94 -17.37 5.70 -2.82
N LYS A 95 -16.06 5.39 -2.87
CA LYS A 95 -15.48 4.39 -3.77
C LYS A 95 -14.79 3.28 -2.97
N PRO A 96 -14.93 2.01 -3.36
CA PRO A 96 -14.10 0.93 -2.83
C PRO A 96 -12.64 1.17 -3.21
N THR A 97 -11.78 1.25 -2.19
CA THR A 97 -10.35 1.56 -2.31
C THR A 97 -9.58 0.63 -1.39
N ASN A 98 -8.49 0.04 -1.89
CA ASN A 98 -7.56 -0.68 -1.03
C ASN A 98 -6.84 0.30 -0.10
N VAL A 99 -6.92 0.00 1.19
CA VAL A 99 -6.13 0.65 2.23
C VAL A 99 -4.97 -0.24 2.56
N TRP A 100 -3.78 0.32 2.40
CA TRP A 100 -2.51 -0.33 2.65
C TRP A 100 -1.89 0.23 3.92
N VAL A 101 -1.40 -0.66 4.78
CA VAL A 101 -0.79 -0.27 6.04
C VAL A 101 0.55 -0.99 6.19
N PHE A 102 1.59 -0.19 6.41
CA PHE A 102 2.95 -0.65 6.58
C PHE A 102 3.46 -0.27 7.96
N GLU A 103 4.29 -1.13 8.53
CA GLU A 103 5.15 -0.77 9.65
C GLU A 103 6.09 0.38 9.24
N THR A 104 6.01 1.54 9.90
CA THR A 104 6.82 2.72 9.53
C THR A 104 8.27 2.51 9.91
N GLN A 105 9.19 2.65 8.95
CA GLN A 105 10.63 2.68 9.21
C GLN A 105 11.20 4.08 9.05
N ARG A 106 12.25 4.34 9.81
CA ARG A 106 13.12 5.50 9.69
C ARG A 106 14.09 5.30 8.54
N ILE A 107 14.72 6.41 8.10
CA ILE A 107 15.70 6.43 7.01
C ILE A 107 16.92 5.53 7.32
N ASP A 108 17.26 5.34 8.60
CA ASP A 108 18.34 4.46 9.06
C ASP A 108 17.94 2.98 9.13
N GLY A 109 16.74 2.62 8.67
CA GLY A 109 16.22 1.25 8.64
C GLY A 109 15.60 0.79 9.97
N TYR A 110 15.63 1.61 11.02
CA TYR A 110 15.00 1.25 12.29
C TYR A 110 13.50 1.53 12.28
N MET A 111 12.75 0.67 12.97
CA MET A 111 11.32 0.87 13.19
C MET A 111 11.04 2.19 13.91
N MET A 112 10.03 2.93 13.46
CA MET A 112 9.56 4.13 14.13
C MET A 112 8.63 3.74 15.29
N TYR A 113 8.94 4.28 16.46
CA TYR A 113 8.14 4.12 17.67
C TYR A 113 7.73 5.49 18.19
N SER A 114 6.54 5.56 18.78
CA SER A 114 6.13 6.69 19.62
C SER A 114 7.07 6.85 20.82
N SER A 115 7.00 8.01 21.48
CA SER A 115 7.74 8.28 22.72
C SER A 115 7.43 7.30 23.87
N ARG A 116 6.36 6.51 23.73
CA ARG A 116 5.94 5.48 24.68
C ARG A 116 6.26 4.05 24.23
N GLY A 117 7.02 3.88 23.15
CA GLY A 117 7.46 2.58 22.66
C GLY A 117 6.42 1.81 21.82
N CYS A 118 5.30 2.43 21.44
CA CYS A 118 4.34 1.82 20.51
C CYS A 118 4.79 2.00 19.06
N LYS A 119 4.69 0.95 18.23
CA LYS A 119 5.00 1.01 16.80
C LYS A 119 4.10 2.01 16.07
N CYS A 120 4.69 2.73 15.12
CA CYS A 120 3.96 3.57 14.18
C CYS A 120 3.70 2.81 12.87
N TYR A 121 2.58 3.12 12.24
CA TYR A 121 2.20 2.53 10.96
C TYR A 121 1.81 3.61 9.97
N SER A 122 2.25 3.46 8.73
CA SER A 122 1.96 4.41 7.65
C SER A 122 0.83 3.87 6.79
N VAL A 123 -0.17 4.72 6.54
CA VAL A 123 -1.39 4.39 5.82
C VAL A 123 -1.37 5.01 4.42
N PHE A 124 -1.67 4.19 3.43
CA PHE A 124 -1.69 4.57 2.01
C PHE A 124 -3.01 4.16 1.37
N TYR A 125 -3.51 5.00 0.48
CA TYR A 125 -4.63 4.70 -0.41
C TYR A 125 -4.63 5.65 -1.62
N ASN A 126 -5.22 5.19 -2.73
CA ASN A 126 -5.19 5.87 -4.03
C ASN A 126 -3.75 6.25 -4.45
N GLY A 127 -2.80 5.32 -4.31
CA GLY A 127 -1.41 5.51 -4.74
C GLY A 127 -0.51 6.34 -3.81
N ASP A 128 -1.09 7.02 -2.83
CA ASP A 128 -0.38 8.01 -2.02
C ASP A 128 -0.30 7.62 -0.55
N TYR A 129 0.75 8.13 0.11
CA TYR A 129 0.83 8.22 1.55
C TYR A 129 -0.14 9.29 2.09
N ARG A 130 -0.83 8.98 3.18
CA ARG A 130 -1.93 9.80 3.69
C ARG A 130 -1.67 10.28 5.11
N PHE A 131 -1.43 9.35 6.03
CA PHE A 131 -1.18 9.65 7.44
C PHE A 131 -0.48 8.49 8.12
N ASP A 132 0.10 8.75 9.29
CA ASP A 132 0.54 7.71 10.21
C ASP A 132 -0.53 7.44 11.26
N ILE A 133 -0.57 6.22 11.78
CA ILE A 133 -1.31 5.87 12.98
C ILE A 133 -0.37 5.34 14.06
N GLN A 134 -0.75 5.58 15.30
CA GLN A 134 -0.06 5.05 16.47
C GLN A 134 -1.04 4.87 17.62
N LYS A 135 -0.68 4.00 18.56
CA LYS A 135 -1.46 3.80 19.78
C LYS A 135 -0.98 4.76 20.88
N ILE A 136 -1.87 5.61 21.37
CA ILE A 136 -1.63 6.59 22.43
C ILE A 136 -2.66 6.36 23.54
N ASN A 137 -2.20 6.20 24.80
CA ASN A 137 -3.09 5.96 25.95
C ASN A 137 -4.10 4.81 25.76
N GLY A 138 -3.77 3.80 24.95
CA GLY A 138 -4.66 2.67 24.65
C GLY A 138 -5.63 2.89 23.49
N ALA A 139 -5.69 4.09 22.91
CA ALA A 139 -6.49 4.41 21.72
C ALA A 139 -5.61 4.55 20.48
N TRP A 140 -6.15 4.22 19.31
CA TRP A 140 -5.48 4.46 18.03
C TRP A 140 -5.77 5.87 17.53
N GLU A 141 -4.73 6.61 17.20
CA GLU A 141 -4.83 7.98 16.72
C GLU A 141 -4.13 8.11 15.36
N GLY A 142 -4.77 8.84 14.44
CA GLY A 142 -4.19 9.20 13.15
C GLY A 142 -3.53 10.58 13.21
N LYS A 143 -2.33 10.69 12.63
CA LYS A 143 -1.58 11.93 12.50
C LYS A 143 -1.26 12.17 11.03
N THR A 144 -1.81 13.25 10.48
CA THR A 144 -1.46 13.67 9.12
C THR A 144 -0.04 14.24 9.11
N VAL A 145 0.67 14.00 8.02
CA VAL A 145 1.97 14.61 7.74
C VAL A 145 1.86 15.89 6.92
N ARG A 146 0.65 16.22 6.41
CA ARG A 146 0.44 17.41 5.58
C ARG A 146 0.34 18.64 6.48
N HIS A 147 1.37 19.48 6.44
CA HIS A 147 1.40 20.75 7.17
C HIS A 147 0.46 21.80 6.57
N SER A 148 0.27 21.80 5.24
CA SER A 148 -0.67 22.65 4.53
C SER A 148 -1.91 21.85 4.12
N ASN A 149 -3.10 22.38 4.41
CA ASN A 149 -4.41 21.74 4.15
C ASN A 149 -4.45 20.27 4.59
N PRO A 150 -4.33 19.99 5.91
CA PRO A 150 -4.40 18.64 6.42
C PRO A 150 -5.71 17.99 5.99
N GLU A 151 -5.61 16.83 5.33
CA GLU A 151 -6.76 16.01 4.99
C GLU A 151 -7.44 15.58 6.31
N ARG A 152 -8.77 15.71 6.38
CA ARG A 152 -9.52 15.21 7.54
C ARG A 152 -9.41 13.68 7.52
N ILE A 153 -8.77 13.13 8.55
CA ILE A 153 -8.63 11.69 8.71
C ILE A 153 -9.97 11.10 9.11
N ASP A 154 -10.36 10.00 8.47
CA ASP A 154 -11.52 9.21 8.86
C ASP A 154 -11.19 8.41 10.14
N GLU A 155 -11.78 8.81 11.26
CA GLU A 155 -11.60 8.14 12.56
C GLU A 155 -12.12 6.69 12.55
N THR A 156 -13.13 6.39 11.72
CA THR A 156 -13.65 5.03 11.53
C THR A 156 -12.59 4.14 10.89
N LEU A 157 -11.87 4.69 9.91
CA LEU A 157 -10.76 4.00 9.27
C LEU A 157 -9.63 3.74 10.27
N VAL A 158 -9.23 4.75 11.05
CA VAL A 158 -8.18 4.61 12.09
C VAL A 158 -8.57 3.51 13.09
N THR A 159 -9.80 3.52 13.58
CA THR A 159 -10.31 2.53 14.54
C THR A 159 -10.33 1.12 13.94
N THR A 160 -10.73 1.00 12.67
CA THR A 160 -10.75 -0.28 11.93
C THR A 160 -9.35 -0.85 11.81
N ILE A 161 -8.39 -0.04 11.33
CA ILE A 161 -6.99 -0.47 11.20
C ILE A 161 -6.44 -0.88 12.57
N GLY A 162 -6.64 -0.04 13.58
CA GLY A 162 -6.16 -0.30 14.94
C GLY A 162 -6.68 -1.59 15.53
N SER A 163 -7.97 -1.89 15.33
CA SER A 163 -8.58 -3.14 15.79
C SER A 163 -7.97 -4.37 15.12
N VAL A 164 -7.68 -4.30 13.82
CA VAL A 164 -7.02 -5.39 13.08
C VAL A 164 -5.57 -5.59 13.53
N ILE A 165 -4.84 -4.50 13.80
CA ILE A 165 -3.49 -4.57 14.36
C ILE A 165 -3.50 -5.23 15.74
N ASP A 166 -4.39 -4.79 16.63
CA ASP A 166 -4.50 -5.34 17.99
C ASP A 166 -4.87 -6.83 17.99
N ALA A 167 -5.69 -7.27 17.03
CA ALA A 167 -6.04 -8.69 16.88
C ALA A 167 -4.82 -9.54 16.50
N ARG A 168 -4.02 -9.06 15.53
CA ARG A 168 -2.83 -9.77 15.03
C ARG A 168 -1.63 -9.77 15.96
N ILE A 169 -1.51 -8.77 16.85
CA ILE A 169 -0.44 -8.73 17.87
C ILE A 169 -0.69 -9.76 18.99
N LYS A 170 -1.94 -10.18 19.19
CA LYS A 170 -2.30 -11.16 20.23
C LYS A 170 -2.07 -12.61 19.81
N GLU A 171 -1.84 -12.86 18.52
CA GLU A 171 -1.49 -14.17 17.95
C GLU A 171 0.03 -14.42 18.05
#